data_AF-A0A2U1VWZ8-F1
#
_entry.id   AF-A0A2U1VWZ8-F1
#
_cell.length_a   1.000
_cell.length_b   1.000
_cell.length_c   1.000
_cell.angle_alpha   90.00
_cell.angle_beta   90.00
_cell.angle_gamma   90.00
#
_symmetry.space_group_name_H-M   'P 1'
#
loop_
_entity.id
_entity.type
_entity.pdbx_description
1 polymer ?
#
loop_
_entity_poly.entity_id
_entity_poly.type
_entity_poly.pdbx_seq_one_letter_code
_entity_poly.pdbx_strand_id
1 'polypeptide(L)'
;MTAMNRLFTLLFSIAVAVAAGPALAEAPQFEGAKVCTKCHDLQGESWEKTVHVKSLESLKPTVKAEAKTKAGLDPAKDYTKEADCLSCHTTGYGQPGGYTADMTAAQAKSLGAVTCESCHGAGSQFRQEHGNAENRLKKQSERTPRSVVVAAGQNFDYQTACARCHLNYQGSPWPHAKAPFTPFTPAVDAKYAFDFDKAVRKSGKGAGVHDHFKLTGVFQGDEPALRAEFQKDAKEPE
;
A
#
# COMPACT_ATOMS: atom_id res chain seq x y z
N MET A 1 -81.25 -32.09 -13.62
CA MET A 1 -79.82 -32.32 -13.90
C MET A 1 -79.10 -30.99 -13.74
N THR A 2 -78.27 -30.90 -12.71
CA THR A 2 -77.60 -29.69 -12.20
C THR A 2 -76.44 -29.27 -13.10
N ALA A 3 -76.47 -28.04 -13.61
CA ALA A 3 -75.32 -27.41 -14.28
C ALA A 3 -74.60 -26.48 -13.28
N MET A 4 -73.35 -26.81 -12.96
CA MET A 4 -72.49 -26.07 -12.04
C MET A 4 -71.73 -24.95 -12.77
N ASN A 5 -71.73 -23.77 -12.15
CA ASN A 5 -70.81 -22.63 -12.30
C ASN A 5 -69.34 -23.03 -12.48
N ARG A 6 -68.57 -22.15 -13.17
CA ARG A 6 -67.30 -21.52 -12.69
C ARG A 6 -66.79 -20.57 -13.80
N LEU A 7 -66.96 -19.25 -13.66
CA LEU A 7 -66.13 -18.28 -12.93
C LEU A 7 -64.73 -18.06 -13.54
N PHE A 8 -64.55 -16.84 -14.05
CA PHE A 8 -63.33 -16.17 -14.50
C PHE A 8 -62.08 -16.46 -13.64
N THR A 9 -60.93 -16.74 -14.26
CA THR A 9 -59.64 -16.19 -13.77
C THR A 9 -58.63 -16.12 -14.92
N LEU A 10 -58.33 -14.90 -15.37
CA LEU A 10 -57.10 -14.58 -16.12
C LEU A 10 -55.92 -14.71 -15.17
N LEU A 11 -54.95 -15.58 -15.48
CA LEU A 11 -53.65 -15.60 -14.81
C LEU A 11 -52.62 -14.94 -15.73
N PHE A 12 -52.30 -13.69 -15.43
CA PHE A 12 -51.21 -12.94 -16.05
C PHE A 12 -49.91 -13.31 -15.31
N SER A 13 -49.19 -14.30 -15.82
CA SER A 13 -47.87 -14.68 -15.29
C SER A 13 -46.80 -13.76 -15.86
N ILE A 14 -46.47 -12.68 -15.16
CA ILE A 14 -45.25 -11.89 -15.43
C ILE A 14 -44.07 -12.66 -14.84
N ALA A 15 -43.31 -13.34 -15.70
CA ALA A 15 -42.00 -13.84 -15.33
C ALA A 15 -41.01 -12.66 -15.32
N VAL A 16 -40.69 -12.15 -14.13
CA VAL A 16 -39.56 -11.22 -13.95
C VAL A 16 -38.29 -12.04 -13.98
N ALA A 17 -37.62 -12.09 -15.12
CA ALA A 17 -36.25 -12.58 -15.22
C ALA A 17 -35.31 -11.54 -14.57
N VAL A 18 -34.91 -11.79 -13.32
CA VAL A 18 -33.83 -11.04 -12.68
C VAL A 18 -32.52 -11.49 -13.32
N ALA A 19 -32.01 -10.70 -14.27
CA ALA A 19 -30.67 -10.87 -14.80
C ALA A 19 -29.67 -10.47 -13.71
N ALA A 20 -29.13 -11.46 -12.98
CA ALA A 20 -27.95 -11.28 -12.16
C ALA A 20 -26.74 -11.11 -13.09
N GLY A 21 -26.40 -9.86 -13.42
CA GLY A 21 -25.12 -9.55 -14.07
C GLY A 21 -23.95 -9.95 -13.18
N PRO A 22 -22.76 -10.24 -13.73
CA PRO A 22 -21.58 -10.51 -12.93
C PRO A 22 -21.31 -9.30 -12.03
N ALA A 23 -21.26 -9.51 -10.71
CA ALA A 23 -20.79 -8.50 -9.79
C ALA A 23 -19.37 -8.13 -10.20
N LEU A 24 -19.17 -6.89 -10.66
CA LEU A 24 -17.83 -6.35 -10.87
C LEU A 24 -17.10 -6.45 -9.53
N ALA A 25 -16.06 -7.29 -9.47
CA ALA A 25 -15.23 -7.38 -8.28
C ALA A 25 -14.69 -5.98 -7.97
N GLU A 26 -14.99 -5.48 -6.77
CA GLU A 26 -14.54 -4.17 -6.34
C GLU A 26 -13.00 -4.13 -6.34
N ALA A 27 -12.41 -3.01 -6.74
CA ALA A 27 -10.95 -2.87 -6.71
C ALA A 27 -10.43 -2.89 -5.26
N PRO A 28 -9.21 -3.42 -5.01
CA PRO A 28 -8.58 -3.32 -3.69
C PRO A 28 -8.48 -1.87 -3.22
N GLN A 29 -8.70 -1.66 -1.92
CA GLN A 29 -8.69 -0.36 -1.26
C GLN A 29 -7.58 -0.31 -0.21
N PHE A 30 -7.05 0.89 0.02
CA PHE A 30 -6.12 1.14 1.12
C PHE A 30 -6.88 1.15 2.46
N GLU A 31 -6.28 0.59 3.51
CA GLU A 31 -6.84 0.55 4.87
C GLU A 31 -5.88 1.14 5.92
N GLY A 32 -4.60 1.29 5.58
CA GLY A 32 -3.52 1.83 6.40
C GLY A 32 -2.80 0.79 7.27
N ALA A 33 -1.70 1.20 7.90
CA ALA A 33 -0.76 0.28 8.56
C ALA A 33 -1.40 -0.65 9.62
N LYS A 34 -2.45 -0.19 10.31
CA LYS A 34 -3.07 -0.90 11.44
C LYS A 34 -3.64 -2.27 11.06
N VAL A 35 -4.09 -2.48 9.83
CA VAL A 35 -4.61 -3.81 9.45
C VAL A 35 -3.49 -4.82 9.26
N CYS A 36 -2.30 -4.35 8.87
CA CYS A 36 -1.13 -5.18 8.66
C CYS A 36 -0.43 -5.52 9.99
N THR A 37 -0.24 -4.52 10.86
CA THR A 37 0.53 -4.68 12.11
C THR A 37 -0.16 -5.53 13.17
N LYS A 38 -1.43 -5.89 12.97
CA LYS A 38 -2.13 -6.89 13.81
C LYS A 38 -1.55 -8.30 13.67
N CYS A 39 -1.00 -8.63 12.51
CA CYS A 39 -0.40 -9.94 12.22
C CYS A 39 1.11 -9.85 11.95
N HIS A 40 1.62 -8.65 11.68
CA HIS A 40 3.03 -8.34 11.43
C HIS A 40 3.52 -7.29 12.42
N ASP A 41 3.48 -7.63 13.71
CA ASP A 41 3.88 -6.77 14.81
C ASP A 41 5.37 -6.41 14.75
N LEU A 42 6.27 -7.38 14.58
CA LEU A 42 7.71 -7.18 14.49
C LEU A 42 8.10 -6.22 13.34
N GLN A 43 7.49 -6.41 12.16
CA GLN A 43 7.67 -5.49 11.03
C GLN A 43 7.07 -4.12 11.32
N GLY A 44 5.92 -4.07 12.01
CA GLY A 44 5.31 -2.83 12.48
C GLY A 44 6.22 -2.02 13.39
N GLU A 45 6.74 -2.64 14.45
CA GLU A 45 7.67 -2.02 15.40
C GLU A 45 8.97 -1.54 14.75
N SER A 46 9.46 -2.27 13.75
CA SER A 46 10.62 -1.86 12.98
C SER A 46 10.30 -0.71 12.01
N TRP A 47 9.14 -0.76 11.33
CA TRP A 47 8.65 0.29 10.45
C TRP A 47 8.48 1.63 11.19
N GLU A 48 7.98 1.61 12.43
CA GLU A 48 7.83 2.82 13.27
C GLU A 48 9.17 3.55 13.56
N LYS A 49 10.31 2.89 13.31
CA LYS A 49 11.66 3.46 13.49
C LYS A 49 12.25 4.00 12.18
N THR A 50 11.56 3.82 11.05
CA THR A 50 12.00 4.26 9.72
C THR A 50 11.77 5.75 9.51
N VAL A 51 12.34 6.30 8.43
CA VAL A 51 12.06 7.70 8.04
C VAL A 51 10.64 7.89 7.49
N HIS A 52 10.03 6.82 6.96
CA HIS A 52 8.76 6.86 6.26
C HIS A 52 7.56 7.13 7.19
N VAL A 53 7.64 6.73 8.46
CA VAL A 53 6.60 7.04 9.46
C VAL A 53 6.45 8.56 9.70
N LYS A 54 7.50 9.34 9.42
CA LYS A 54 7.54 10.80 9.60
C LYS A 54 7.31 11.58 8.32
N SER A 55 6.85 10.94 7.25
CA SER A 55 6.72 11.59 5.95
C SER A 55 5.73 12.76 6.02
N LEU A 56 4.51 12.59 6.53
CA LEU A 56 3.56 13.70 6.65
C LEU A 56 4.04 14.78 7.64
N GLU A 57 4.72 14.39 8.71
CA GLU A 57 5.31 15.34 9.67
C GLU A 57 6.29 16.32 9.00
N SER A 58 7.08 15.83 8.04
CA SER A 58 8.05 16.67 7.31
C SER A 58 7.41 17.80 6.49
N LEU A 59 6.10 17.71 6.21
CA LEU A 59 5.35 18.74 5.50
C LEU A 59 4.89 19.90 6.39
N LYS A 60 4.90 19.74 7.73
CA LYS A 60 4.48 20.78 8.67
C LYS A 60 5.38 22.02 8.64
N PRO A 61 4.85 23.21 8.95
CA PRO A 61 5.66 24.43 9.13
C PRO A 61 6.85 24.21 10.06
N THR A 62 7.98 24.85 9.75
CA THR A 62 9.25 24.85 10.50
C THR A 62 9.97 23.50 10.61
N VAL A 63 9.29 22.38 10.35
CA VAL A 63 9.91 21.06 10.27
C VAL A 63 10.77 20.96 9.01
N LYS A 64 12.00 20.45 9.17
CA LYS A 64 13.00 20.31 8.09
C LYS A 64 13.29 21.64 7.36
N ALA A 65 13.25 22.77 8.08
CA ALA A 65 13.38 24.11 7.51
C ALA A 65 14.60 24.28 6.58
N GLU A 66 15.79 23.85 7.01
CA GLU A 66 17.01 23.93 6.19
C GLU A 66 16.87 23.17 4.86
N ALA A 67 16.32 21.96 4.90
CA ALA A 67 16.11 21.16 3.68
C ALA A 67 15.09 21.81 2.75
N LYS A 68 14.00 22.37 3.30
CA LYS A 68 12.98 23.11 2.53
C LYS A 68 13.61 24.33 1.84
N THR A 69 14.32 25.16 2.59
CA THR A 69 15.01 26.34 2.03
C THR A 69 16.00 25.93 0.93
N LYS A 70 16.80 24.87 1.15
CA LYS A 70 17.75 24.37 0.15
C LYS A 70 17.07 23.88 -1.12
N ALA A 71 15.86 23.33 -1.00
CA ALA A 71 15.02 22.89 -2.13
C ALA A 71 14.15 24.02 -2.72
N GLY A 72 14.31 25.28 -2.29
CA GLY A 72 13.53 26.41 -2.79
C GLY A 72 12.09 26.48 -2.28
N LEU A 73 11.78 25.76 -1.20
CA LEU A 73 10.47 25.77 -0.55
C LEU A 73 10.45 26.76 0.62
N ASP A 74 9.28 27.37 0.88
CA ASP A 74 9.06 28.17 2.09
C ASP A 74 9.04 27.25 3.34
N PRO A 75 9.97 27.41 4.29
CA PRO A 75 9.99 26.59 5.51
C PRO A 75 8.83 26.89 6.47
N ALA A 76 8.19 28.05 6.40
CA ALA A 76 7.06 28.43 7.25
C ALA A 76 5.70 27.99 6.70
N LYS A 77 5.63 27.62 5.41
CA LYS A 77 4.40 27.13 4.78
C LYS A 77 4.01 25.74 5.32
N ASP A 78 2.70 25.56 5.49
CA ASP A 78 2.10 24.26 5.77
C ASP A 78 1.82 23.51 4.46
N TYR A 79 2.54 22.42 4.22
CA TYR A 79 2.35 21.57 3.04
C TYR A 79 1.46 20.35 3.32
N THR A 80 0.93 20.20 4.54
CA THR A 80 0.17 19.00 4.95
C THR A 80 -1.20 18.86 4.27
N LYS A 81 -1.61 19.86 3.50
CA LYS A 81 -2.85 19.84 2.69
C LYS A 81 -2.59 19.99 1.19
N GLU A 82 -1.33 20.11 0.78
CA GLU A 82 -0.95 20.33 -0.60
C GLU A 82 -0.97 19.00 -1.36
N ALA A 83 -1.89 18.86 -2.31
CA ALA A 83 -2.07 17.63 -3.10
C ALA A 83 -0.76 17.16 -3.74
N ASP A 84 0.06 18.11 -4.20
CA ASP A 84 1.35 17.86 -4.82
C ASP A 84 2.34 17.16 -3.89
N CYS A 85 2.25 17.39 -2.58
CA CYS A 85 3.12 16.78 -1.58
C CYS A 85 2.53 15.47 -1.03
N LEU A 86 1.21 15.39 -0.91
CA LEU A 86 0.52 14.28 -0.25
C LEU A 86 0.70 12.94 -0.98
N SER A 87 0.85 12.96 -2.30
CA SER A 87 1.07 11.75 -3.13
C SER A 87 2.26 10.90 -2.70
N CYS A 88 3.34 11.53 -2.21
CA CYS A 88 4.57 10.86 -1.78
C CYS A 88 4.73 10.80 -0.26
N HIS A 89 3.93 11.56 0.49
CA HIS A 89 4.07 11.69 1.95
C HIS A 89 2.96 10.98 2.74
N THR A 90 2.01 10.35 2.05
CA THR A 90 0.91 9.60 2.66
C THR A 90 0.66 8.29 1.92
N THR A 91 -0.24 7.46 2.43
CA THR A 91 -0.59 6.17 1.85
C THR A 91 -1.80 6.31 0.94
N GLY A 92 -1.64 5.97 -0.33
CA GLY A 92 -2.75 5.86 -1.28
C GLY A 92 -3.44 7.17 -1.63
N TYR A 93 -2.79 8.33 -1.50
CA TYR A 93 -3.44 9.62 -1.81
C TYR A 93 -4.11 9.62 -3.19
N GLY A 94 -5.39 10.01 -3.23
CA GLY A 94 -6.19 10.03 -4.46
C GLY A 94 -6.56 8.65 -5.02
N GLN A 95 -6.35 7.58 -4.24
CA GLN A 95 -6.75 6.20 -4.58
C GLN A 95 -7.87 5.72 -3.65
N PRO A 96 -8.66 4.71 -4.05
CA PRO A 96 -9.73 4.15 -3.21
C PRO A 96 -9.25 3.75 -1.81
N GLY A 97 -9.90 4.28 -0.77
CA GLY A 97 -9.55 4.05 0.65
C GLY A 97 -8.29 4.77 1.14
N GLY A 98 -7.54 5.43 0.27
CA GLY A 98 -6.29 6.09 0.64
C GLY A 98 -6.47 7.47 1.26
N TYR A 99 -5.36 8.08 1.69
CA TYR A 99 -5.35 9.33 2.44
C TYR A 99 -6.05 10.48 1.71
N THR A 100 -6.76 11.32 2.45
CA THR A 100 -7.29 12.61 2.00
C THR A 100 -6.98 13.71 3.03
N ALA A 101 -6.90 14.96 2.59
CA ALA A 101 -6.52 16.08 3.46
C ALA A 101 -7.55 16.41 4.54
N ASP A 102 -8.78 15.91 4.40
CA ASP A 102 -9.94 16.10 5.27
C ASP A 102 -10.24 14.90 6.18
N MET A 103 -9.37 13.88 6.19
CA MET A 103 -9.53 12.73 7.07
C MET A 103 -9.56 13.10 8.56
N THR A 104 -10.31 12.32 9.34
CA THR A 104 -10.28 12.41 10.81
C THR A 104 -8.87 12.10 11.35
N ALA A 105 -8.54 12.59 12.55
CA ALA A 105 -7.26 12.28 13.19
C ALA A 105 -7.01 10.78 13.35
N ALA A 106 -8.07 9.98 13.56
CA ALA A 106 -7.97 8.53 13.69
C ALA A 106 -7.59 7.84 12.37
N GLN A 107 -8.16 8.29 11.24
CA GLN A 107 -7.82 7.82 9.89
C GLN A 107 -6.42 8.30 9.49
N ALA A 108 -6.10 9.57 9.75
CA ALA A 108 -4.79 10.14 9.48
C ALA A 108 -3.67 9.42 10.24
N LYS A 109 -3.92 8.87 11.45
CA LYS A 109 -2.95 8.03 12.16
C LYS A 109 -2.60 6.73 11.41
N SER A 110 -3.51 6.20 10.58
CA SER A 110 -3.29 4.95 9.84
C SER A 110 -2.72 5.16 8.44
N LEU A 111 -3.04 6.29 7.79
CA LEU A 111 -2.72 6.56 6.38
C LEU A 111 -1.80 7.78 6.17
N GLY A 112 -1.63 8.62 7.20
CA GLY A 112 -0.85 9.86 7.18
C GLY A 112 0.65 9.64 7.30
N ALA A 113 1.17 8.65 6.58
CA ALA A 113 2.59 8.35 6.42
C ALA A 113 2.78 7.52 5.15
N VAL A 114 4.03 7.28 4.76
CA VAL A 114 4.36 6.19 3.84
C VAL A 114 4.34 4.89 4.66
N THR A 115 3.30 4.08 4.46
CA THR A 115 3.05 2.88 5.29
C THR A 115 3.31 1.59 4.52
N CYS A 116 2.93 0.45 5.09
CA CYS A 116 3.01 -0.89 4.50
C CYS A 116 2.48 -0.90 3.05
N GLU A 117 1.32 -0.30 2.83
CA GLU A 117 0.60 -0.38 1.55
C GLU A 117 1.23 0.51 0.46
N SER A 118 2.03 1.52 0.82
CA SER A 118 2.77 2.32 -0.15
C SER A 118 3.80 1.48 -0.93
N CYS A 119 4.31 0.40 -0.31
CA CYS A 119 5.24 -0.53 -0.94
C CYS A 119 4.56 -1.86 -1.32
N HIS A 120 3.66 -2.38 -0.49
CA HIS A 120 3.03 -3.70 -0.66
C HIS A 120 1.68 -3.67 -1.36
N GLY A 121 1.17 -2.51 -1.77
CA GLY A 121 -0.12 -2.38 -2.46
C GLY A 121 -1.31 -2.24 -1.50
N ALA A 122 -2.49 -1.98 -2.05
CA ALA A 122 -3.74 -1.78 -1.32
C ALA A 122 -4.21 -3.07 -0.62
N GLY A 123 -4.37 -3.03 0.70
CA GLY A 123 -4.45 -4.20 1.57
C GLY A 123 -5.80 -4.88 1.71
N SER A 124 -6.90 -4.26 1.28
CA SER A 124 -8.26 -4.71 1.66
C SER A 124 -8.60 -6.15 1.27
N GLN A 125 -8.02 -6.64 0.18
CA GLN A 125 -8.23 -7.99 -0.32
C GLN A 125 -7.09 -8.94 0.05
N PHE A 126 -5.84 -8.62 -0.28
CA PHE A 126 -4.75 -9.57 -0.05
C PHE A 126 -4.52 -9.89 1.44
N ARG A 127 -4.89 -9.01 2.38
CA ARG A 127 -4.79 -9.33 3.81
C ARG A 127 -5.67 -10.53 4.19
N GLN A 128 -6.81 -10.70 3.52
CA GLN A 128 -7.70 -11.83 3.75
C GLN A 128 -7.05 -13.09 3.20
N GLU A 129 -6.42 -12.98 2.03
CA GLU A 129 -5.66 -14.08 1.44
C GLU A 129 -4.44 -14.50 2.28
N HIS A 130 -3.83 -13.58 3.05
CA HIS A 130 -2.80 -13.95 4.03
C HIS A 130 -3.36 -14.87 5.12
N GLY A 131 -4.50 -14.51 5.72
CA GLY A 131 -5.16 -15.36 6.72
C GLY A 131 -5.67 -16.68 6.14
N ASN A 132 -6.20 -16.67 4.90
CA ASN A 132 -6.65 -17.88 4.21
C ASN A 132 -5.48 -18.82 3.91
N ALA A 133 -4.36 -18.27 3.44
CA ALA A 133 -3.15 -19.04 3.12
C ALA A 133 -2.51 -19.64 4.38
N GLU A 134 -2.47 -18.89 5.49
CA GLU A 134 -2.02 -19.42 6.77
C GLU A 134 -2.89 -20.60 7.23
N ASN A 135 -4.22 -20.44 7.17
CA ASN A 135 -5.16 -21.50 7.51
C ASN A 135 -5.00 -22.74 6.62
N ARG A 136 -4.79 -22.54 5.32
CA ARG A 136 -4.53 -23.62 4.36
C ARG A 136 -3.25 -24.37 4.72
N LEU A 137 -2.15 -23.66 4.99
CA LEU A 137 -0.91 -24.28 5.42
C LEU A 137 -1.12 -25.10 6.71
N LYS A 138 -1.76 -24.52 7.73
CA LYS A 138 -1.99 -25.18 9.03
C LYS A 138 -2.88 -26.42 8.94
N LYS A 139 -3.96 -26.35 8.14
CA LYS A 139 -4.98 -27.41 8.09
C LYS A 139 -4.71 -28.47 7.03
N GLN A 140 -4.03 -28.10 5.96
CA GLN A 140 -3.89 -28.92 4.76
C GLN A 140 -2.42 -29.14 4.37
N SER A 141 -1.46 -28.53 5.07
CA SER A 141 -0.03 -28.58 4.74
C SER A 141 0.28 -28.11 3.31
N GLU A 142 -0.57 -27.24 2.76
CA GLU A 142 -0.46 -26.73 1.40
C GLU A 142 -0.05 -25.25 1.40
N ARG A 143 0.95 -24.92 0.58
CA ARG A 143 1.42 -23.54 0.36
C ARG A 143 0.60 -22.87 -0.73
N THR A 144 0.34 -21.57 -0.57
CA THR A 144 -0.46 -20.80 -1.53
C THR A 144 0.42 -20.16 -2.61
N PRO A 145 0.05 -20.23 -3.90
CA PRO A 145 0.77 -19.48 -4.95
C PRO A 145 0.71 -17.96 -4.72
N ARG A 146 1.83 -17.25 -4.89
CA ARG A 146 1.88 -15.79 -4.76
C ARG A 146 1.00 -15.08 -5.79
N SER A 147 0.68 -15.71 -6.91
CA SER A 147 -0.28 -15.19 -7.88
C SER A 147 -1.65 -14.90 -7.27
N VAL A 148 -2.06 -15.60 -6.20
CA VAL A 148 -3.32 -15.35 -5.48
C VAL A 148 -3.31 -13.96 -4.82
N VAL A 149 -2.24 -13.64 -4.10
CA VAL A 149 -2.13 -12.34 -3.43
C VAL A 149 -1.83 -11.21 -4.42
N VAL A 150 -1.13 -11.50 -5.52
CA VAL A 150 -0.95 -10.54 -6.63
C VAL A 150 -2.30 -10.18 -7.25
N ALA A 151 -3.15 -11.18 -7.54
CA ALA A 151 -4.50 -10.94 -8.06
C ALA A 151 -5.37 -10.13 -7.08
N ALA A 152 -5.12 -10.26 -5.78
CA ALA A 152 -5.76 -9.49 -4.70
C ALA A 152 -5.09 -8.13 -4.41
N GLY A 153 -4.15 -7.68 -5.26
CA GLY A 153 -3.56 -6.33 -5.19
C GLY A 153 -2.22 -6.22 -4.45
N GLN A 154 -1.62 -7.33 -4.00
CA GLN A 154 -0.30 -7.28 -3.36
C GLN A 154 0.80 -6.94 -4.39
N ASN A 155 1.61 -5.94 -4.08
CA ASN A 155 2.74 -5.52 -4.90
C ASN A 155 4.02 -6.28 -4.55
N PHE A 156 4.70 -6.76 -5.60
CA PHE A 156 6.06 -7.31 -5.55
C PHE A 156 7.05 -6.54 -6.45
N ASP A 157 6.59 -5.53 -7.19
CA ASP A 157 7.45 -4.59 -7.91
C ASP A 157 7.80 -3.40 -7.01
N TYR A 158 8.73 -3.65 -6.08
CA TYR A 158 9.17 -2.64 -5.13
C TYR A 158 10.00 -1.55 -5.81
N GLN A 159 10.72 -1.87 -6.88
CA GLN A 159 11.54 -0.88 -7.58
C GLN A 159 10.66 0.22 -8.18
N THR A 160 9.55 -0.15 -8.83
CA THR A 160 8.58 0.83 -9.32
C THR A 160 7.89 1.56 -8.17
N ALA A 161 7.52 0.88 -7.09
CA ALA A 161 6.91 1.52 -5.92
C ALA A 161 7.81 2.61 -5.31
N CYS A 162 9.12 2.34 -5.18
CA CYS A 162 10.08 3.32 -4.70
C CYS A 162 10.30 4.46 -5.72
N ALA A 163 10.47 4.12 -7.00
CA ALA A 163 10.77 5.08 -8.07
C ALA A 163 9.68 6.15 -8.24
N ARG A 164 8.41 5.78 -8.02
CA ARG A 164 7.25 6.70 -8.02
C ARG A 164 7.40 7.92 -7.12
N CYS A 165 8.23 7.84 -6.07
CA CYS A 165 8.50 8.97 -5.18
C CYS A 165 9.95 9.45 -5.28
N HIS A 166 10.91 8.52 -5.20
CA HIS A 166 12.33 8.86 -5.09
C HIS A 166 13.00 9.21 -6.42
N LEU A 167 12.42 8.76 -7.55
CA LEU A 167 12.90 9.05 -8.89
C LEU A 167 11.88 9.87 -9.69
N ASN A 168 10.90 10.48 -9.03
CA ASN A 168 9.88 11.29 -9.71
C ASN A 168 10.30 12.76 -9.78
N TYR A 169 11.29 13.07 -10.62
CA TYR A 169 11.77 14.43 -10.86
C TYR A 169 12.12 14.66 -12.33
N GLN A 170 12.16 15.93 -12.75
CA GLN A 170 12.51 16.29 -14.13
C GLN A 170 13.95 15.87 -14.46
N GLY A 171 14.13 15.15 -15.57
CA GLY A 171 15.44 14.61 -15.97
C GLY A 171 15.88 13.36 -15.21
N SER A 172 14.98 12.75 -14.43
CA SER A 172 15.22 11.47 -13.79
C SER A 172 15.50 10.35 -14.80
N PRO A 173 16.34 9.35 -14.43
CA PRO A 173 16.52 8.14 -15.24
C PRO A 173 15.25 7.25 -15.28
N TRP A 174 14.25 7.51 -14.42
CA TRP A 174 13.00 6.75 -14.42
C TRP A 174 12.03 7.28 -15.50
N PRO A 175 11.67 6.47 -16.51
CA PRO A 175 10.95 6.96 -17.69
C PRO A 175 9.49 7.37 -17.43
N HIS A 176 8.94 7.02 -16.26
CA HIS A 176 7.57 7.34 -15.88
C HIS A 176 7.46 8.56 -14.95
N ALA A 177 8.58 9.28 -14.74
CA ALA A 177 8.57 10.49 -13.95
C ALA A 177 7.59 11.52 -14.54
N LYS A 178 6.69 12.04 -13.71
CA LYS A 178 5.68 13.04 -14.09
C LYS A 178 5.40 14.01 -12.95
N ALA A 179 4.95 15.21 -13.30
CA ALA A 179 4.49 16.18 -12.32
C ALA A 179 3.29 15.63 -11.51
N PRO A 180 3.14 15.99 -10.22
CA PRO A 180 4.04 16.85 -9.44
C PRO A 180 5.35 16.13 -9.09
N PHE A 181 6.49 16.81 -9.26
CA PHE A 181 7.82 16.25 -9.04
C PHE A 181 8.28 16.43 -7.59
N THR A 182 9.14 15.53 -7.11
CA THR A 182 9.84 15.75 -5.84
C THR A 182 10.80 16.95 -5.99
N PRO A 183 10.78 17.91 -5.05
CA PRO A 183 11.74 19.01 -5.04
C PRO A 183 13.11 18.58 -4.50
N PHE A 184 13.21 17.40 -3.88
CA PHE A 184 14.45 16.89 -3.29
C PHE A 184 15.18 15.98 -4.27
N THR A 185 16.02 16.58 -5.11
CA THR A 185 16.73 15.90 -6.21
C THR A 185 18.25 15.90 -5.99
N PRO A 186 19.02 15.05 -6.73
CA PRO A 186 20.48 15.07 -6.66
C PRO A 186 21.12 16.42 -7.01
N ALA A 187 20.42 17.27 -7.77
CA ALA A 187 20.87 18.62 -8.09
C ALA A 187 20.76 19.58 -6.90
N VAL A 188 19.80 19.36 -6.00
CA VAL A 188 19.68 20.11 -4.74
C VAL A 188 20.76 19.64 -3.76
N ASP A 189 20.91 18.33 -3.61
CA ASP A 189 21.92 17.73 -2.73
C ASP A 189 22.18 16.28 -3.18
N ALA A 190 23.45 15.89 -3.31
CA ALA A 190 23.82 14.54 -3.75
C ALA A 190 23.24 13.44 -2.85
N LYS A 191 22.92 13.72 -1.58
CA LYS A 191 22.29 12.76 -0.67
C LYS A 191 20.89 12.30 -1.11
N TYR A 192 20.25 13.03 -2.04
CA TYR A 192 18.95 12.65 -2.61
C TYR A 192 19.08 11.72 -3.82
N ALA A 193 20.29 11.35 -4.22
CA ALA A 193 20.49 10.25 -5.16
C ALA A 193 19.89 8.95 -4.60
N PHE A 194 19.08 8.29 -5.41
CA PHE A 194 18.38 7.07 -5.04
C PHE A 194 18.93 5.88 -5.83
N ASP A 195 19.35 4.87 -5.08
CA ASP A 195 19.79 3.56 -5.57
C ASP A 195 18.91 2.53 -4.85
N PHE A 196 18.07 1.83 -5.63
CA PHE A 196 17.10 0.90 -5.07
C PHE A 196 17.78 -0.18 -4.24
N ASP A 197 18.78 -0.85 -4.82
CA ASP A 197 19.49 -1.97 -4.20
C ASP A 197 20.18 -1.58 -2.89
N LYS A 198 20.79 -0.40 -2.83
CA LYS A 198 21.38 0.12 -1.60
C LYS A 198 20.32 0.53 -0.58
N ALA A 199 19.24 1.18 -1.02
CA ALA A 199 18.21 1.69 -0.13
C ALA A 199 17.47 0.57 0.60
N VAL A 200 17.12 -0.52 -0.10
CA VAL A 200 16.37 -1.65 0.48
C VAL A 200 17.21 -2.58 1.36
N ARG A 201 18.54 -2.51 1.27
CA ARG A 201 19.47 -3.27 2.12
C ARG A 201 19.81 -2.58 3.44
N LYS A 202 19.45 -1.30 3.58
CA LYS A 202 19.65 -0.56 4.82
C LYS A 202 18.63 -1.00 5.88
N SER A 203 19.10 -1.27 7.09
CA SER A 203 18.26 -1.70 8.22
C SER A 203 18.38 -0.76 9.43
N GLY A 204 17.46 -0.89 10.39
CA GLY A 204 17.48 -0.13 11.63
C GLY A 204 17.00 1.32 11.55
N LYS A 205 17.30 2.10 12.60
CA LYS A 205 16.78 3.47 12.79
C LYS A 205 17.19 4.38 11.63
N GLY A 206 16.20 5.02 11.00
CA GLY A 206 16.45 5.91 9.86
C GLY A 206 16.76 5.18 8.55
N ALA A 207 16.49 3.87 8.47
CA ALA A 207 16.35 3.16 7.20
C ALA A 207 15.03 3.53 6.50
N GLY A 208 14.93 3.19 5.22
CA GLY A 208 13.71 3.36 4.41
C GLY A 208 12.78 2.15 4.49
N VAL A 209 13.31 0.96 4.80
CA VAL A 209 12.52 -0.27 4.96
C VAL A 209 12.62 -0.75 6.40
N HIS A 210 11.63 -1.53 6.82
CA HIS A 210 11.68 -2.24 8.09
C HIS A 210 12.68 -3.40 8.03
N ASP A 211 13.11 -3.88 9.19
CA ASP A 211 13.93 -5.08 9.28
C ASP A 211 13.18 -6.30 8.73
N HIS A 212 13.95 -7.24 8.18
CA HIS A 212 13.40 -8.48 7.65
C HIS A 212 13.42 -9.58 8.71
N PHE A 213 12.31 -10.31 8.79
CA PHE A 213 12.13 -11.44 9.70
C PHE A 213 11.89 -12.73 8.89
N LYS A 214 12.29 -13.85 9.48
CA LYS A 214 12.18 -15.18 8.85
C LYS A 214 10.72 -15.51 8.63
N LEU A 215 10.40 -15.93 7.41
CA LEU A 215 9.05 -16.29 7.00
C LEU A 215 8.91 -17.81 7.03
N THR A 216 7.76 -18.28 7.51
CA THR A 216 7.40 -19.70 7.57
C THR A 216 7.14 -20.35 6.20
N GLY A 217 7.22 -19.57 5.12
CA GLY A 217 7.07 -20.09 3.76
C GLY A 217 5.62 -20.34 3.33
N VAL A 218 4.63 -19.64 3.90
CA VAL A 218 3.20 -19.77 3.53
C VAL A 218 2.95 -19.66 2.01
N PHE A 219 3.70 -18.78 1.34
CA PHE A 219 3.55 -18.54 -0.09
C PHE A 219 4.68 -19.13 -0.93
N GLN A 220 4.38 -19.48 -2.18
CA GLN A 220 5.32 -20.05 -3.17
C GLN A 220 5.13 -19.49 -4.58
N GLY A 221 6.01 -19.86 -5.52
CA GLY A 221 6.01 -19.36 -6.90
C GLY A 221 7.00 -18.22 -7.10
N ASP A 222 6.75 -17.35 -8.08
CA ASP A 222 7.62 -16.22 -8.41
C ASP A 222 7.85 -15.31 -7.20
N GLU A 223 9.08 -14.81 -7.07
CA GLU A 223 9.47 -13.92 -5.98
C GLU A 223 10.38 -12.79 -6.45
N PRO A 224 10.40 -11.66 -5.71
CA PRO A 224 11.40 -10.63 -5.91
C PRO A 224 12.81 -11.22 -5.82
N ALA A 225 13.70 -10.84 -6.72
CA ALA A 225 15.06 -11.36 -6.80
C ALA A 225 15.85 -11.29 -5.48
N LEU A 226 15.62 -10.24 -4.69
CA LEU A 226 16.30 -10.00 -3.42
C LEU A 226 15.74 -10.83 -2.25
N ARG A 227 14.63 -11.54 -2.45
CA ARG A 227 13.94 -12.24 -1.36
C ARG A 227 14.82 -13.31 -0.73
N ALA A 228 15.48 -14.13 -1.54
CA ALA A 228 16.33 -15.22 -1.05
C ALA A 228 17.48 -14.68 -0.19
N GLU A 229 18.13 -13.60 -0.64
CA GLU A 229 19.14 -12.88 0.13
C GLU A 229 18.57 -12.38 1.46
N PHE A 230 17.46 -11.64 1.42
CA PHE A 230 16.88 -11.06 2.64
C PHE A 230 16.39 -12.11 3.62
N GLN A 231 15.87 -13.24 3.14
CA GLN A 231 15.45 -14.34 3.99
C GLN A 231 16.63 -15.14 4.55
N LYS A 232 17.80 -15.14 3.91
CA LYS A 232 19.02 -15.72 4.48
C LYS A 232 19.45 -14.97 5.74
N ASP A 233 19.45 -13.65 5.67
CA ASP A 233 19.99 -12.76 6.73
C ASP A 233 18.90 -12.20 7.67
N ALA A 234 17.64 -12.60 7.47
CA ALA A 234 16.51 -12.16 8.29
C ALA A 234 16.64 -12.60 9.77
N LYS A 235 16.09 -11.79 10.66
CA LYS A 235 16.00 -12.10 12.10
C LYS A 235 14.98 -13.22 12.32
N GLU A 236 15.26 -14.14 13.25
CA GLU A 236 14.24 -15.06 13.72
C GLU A 236 13.13 -14.27 14.46
N PRO A 237 11.86 -14.61 14.29
CA PRO A 237 10.80 -14.09 15.16
C PRO A 237 11.02 -14.63 16.58
N GLU A 238 11.06 -13.75 17.57
CA GLU A 238 11.13 -14.12 19.00
C GLU A 238 9.78 -14.64 19.51
#